data_AF-A0A954RSE8-F1
#
_entry.id   AF-A0A954RSE8-F1
#
_cell.length_a   1.000
_cell.length_b   1.000
_cell.length_c   1.000
_cell.angle_alpha   90.00
_cell.angle_beta   90.00
_cell.angle_gamma   90.00
#
_symmetry.space_group_name_H-M   'P 1'
#
loop_
_entity.id
_entity.type
_entity.pdbx_description
1 polymer ?
#
loop_
_entity_poly.entity_id
_entity_poly.type
_entity_poly.pdbx_seq_one_letter_code
_entity_poly.pdbx_strand_id
1 'polypeptide(L)'
;MNTPDRDVNSLIPSLLEERILILDGAMGTMIQGLQVTEEMARGKRFANHHIDLQNFVDILCLTQPDAISGIHLKYLQAGADIVTTNTFGSSPVGMEEFRLPPEVMREINLAAVRCAKAACEEMERLDPSRPRFVAGSIGPTAKQTSISTDVSDAAYRNATFDQMAQSYYEQAAALIEGGADLLLLETFIDTLNLKAGLFGIQRYWDETGRRIPVMASLTFNAAGVTFVSSQSVEAMWNSVAHFPLLTVGMNCALGPQLMRPHLEELSQVAECFISCHPNAGLPNEMGKYDLSPGEMGEMLRDFGKQGWLNIAGGCCGTTPAHISAIAAALQSVKPHARHAVEPYTRLSGTLPLTLRPDANFMMIGERTNVTGSRAFARLIRNDEFEPAVEVARQQVLNGASVIDINMDDALLDGEAAMTRFLNLIAGEPEISPVPVMIDSSKWSIIEAGLKCIQGKGIVNSISLKDGEADFLAKAKLIRRYGAAVVVMAFDEQGQATETTEKVRICSRAYELLTKEIGFPPQDIIFDPNILTVATGMSEHDNYAVNFIEATRL
;
A
#
# COMPACT_ATOMS: atom_id res chain seq x y z
N MET A 1 -19.47 23.06 -17.32
CA MET A 1 -20.75 22.33 -17.40
C MET A 1 -20.45 20.94 -16.93
N ASN A 2 -21.10 20.44 -15.87
CA ASN A 2 -20.83 19.09 -15.37
C ASN A 2 -21.09 18.09 -16.50
N THR A 3 -20.04 17.40 -16.92
CA THR A 3 -20.14 16.14 -17.66
C THR A 3 -21.13 15.25 -16.91
N PRO A 4 -22.08 14.57 -17.58
CA PRO A 4 -22.98 13.65 -16.91
C PRO A 4 -22.13 12.68 -16.07
N ASP A 5 -22.50 12.48 -14.81
CA ASP A 5 -21.78 11.63 -13.86
C ASP A 5 -21.56 10.26 -14.52
N ARG A 6 -20.36 10.07 -15.09
CA ARG A 6 -19.99 8.79 -15.69
C ARG A 6 -19.72 7.88 -14.52
N ASP A 7 -20.35 6.72 -14.50
CA ASP A 7 -20.02 5.70 -13.52
C ASP A 7 -18.64 5.12 -13.84
N VAL A 8 -17.60 5.83 -13.42
CA VAL A 8 -16.19 5.46 -13.64
C VAL A 8 -15.84 4.11 -13.01
N ASN A 9 -16.59 3.71 -11.96
CA ASN A 9 -16.40 2.42 -11.29
C ASN A 9 -16.83 1.24 -12.15
N SER A 10 -17.71 1.42 -13.13
CA SER A 10 -18.08 0.37 -14.10
C SER A 10 -17.41 0.58 -15.46
N LEU A 11 -17.33 1.83 -15.94
CA LEU A 11 -16.81 2.15 -17.26
C LEU A 11 -15.33 1.80 -17.41
N ILE A 12 -14.47 2.17 -16.44
CA ILE A 12 -13.03 1.93 -16.55
C ILE A 12 -12.72 0.41 -16.53
N PRO A 13 -13.24 -0.40 -15.59
CA PRO A 13 -13.06 -1.85 -15.64
C PRO A 13 -13.53 -2.49 -16.95
N SER A 14 -14.69 -2.08 -17.49
CA SER A 14 -15.19 -2.59 -18.77
C SER A 14 -14.19 -2.34 -19.90
N LEU A 15 -13.62 -1.12 -19.96
CA LEU A 15 -12.63 -0.78 -20.98
C LEU A 15 -11.32 -1.56 -20.82
N LEU A 16 -10.89 -1.85 -19.58
CA LEU A 16 -9.67 -2.61 -19.28
C LEU A 16 -9.80 -4.10 -19.66
N GLU A 17 -11.03 -4.62 -19.70
CA GLU A 17 -11.33 -5.97 -20.21
C GLU A 17 -11.35 -6.01 -21.75
N GLU A 18 -11.72 -4.91 -22.39
CA GLU A 18 -11.80 -4.80 -23.85
C GLU A 18 -10.46 -4.49 -24.52
N ARG A 19 -9.64 -3.62 -23.92
CA ARG A 19 -8.39 -3.13 -24.51
C ARG A 19 -7.39 -2.63 -23.46
N ILE A 20 -6.13 -2.51 -23.87
CA ILE A 20 -5.12 -1.84 -23.07
C ILE A 20 -5.35 -0.32 -23.13
N LEU A 21 -5.50 0.32 -21.97
CA LEU A 21 -5.61 1.77 -21.86
C LEU A 21 -4.22 2.41 -21.81
N ILE A 22 -4.09 3.60 -22.40
CA ILE A 22 -2.82 4.32 -22.47
C ILE A 22 -2.80 5.42 -21.40
N LEU A 23 -1.87 5.29 -20.45
CA LEU A 23 -1.51 6.35 -19.51
C LEU A 23 -0.56 7.33 -20.20
N ASP A 24 -0.54 8.58 -19.74
CA ASP A 24 0.38 9.61 -20.25
C ASP A 24 1.86 9.36 -19.90
N GLY A 25 2.70 10.33 -20.22
CA GLY A 25 4.14 10.30 -19.97
C GLY A 25 4.57 11.25 -18.85
N ALA A 26 5.87 11.50 -18.73
CA ALA A 26 6.40 12.34 -17.67
C ALA A 26 6.02 13.83 -17.77
N MET A 27 5.12 14.27 -16.87
CA MET A 27 4.83 15.68 -16.59
C MET A 27 6.12 16.47 -16.30
N GLY A 28 6.98 15.96 -15.41
CA GLY A 28 8.24 16.61 -15.05
C GLY A 28 9.19 16.82 -16.23
N THR A 29 9.30 15.85 -17.16
CA THR A 29 10.11 15.98 -18.37
C THR A 29 9.57 17.07 -19.30
N MET A 30 8.25 17.20 -19.42
CA MET A 30 7.63 18.25 -20.23
C MET A 30 7.79 19.63 -19.59
N ILE A 31 7.69 19.73 -18.25
CA ILE A 31 7.90 20.98 -17.50
C ILE A 31 9.36 21.45 -17.59
N GLN A 32 10.33 20.53 -17.52
CA GLN A 32 11.75 20.87 -17.73
C GLN A 32 11.97 21.56 -19.09
N GLY A 33 11.26 21.14 -20.13
CA GLY A 33 11.30 21.77 -21.45
C GLY A 33 10.72 23.20 -21.50
N LEU A 34 9.93 23.60 -20.50
CA LEU A 34 9.42 24.98 -20.38
C LEU A 34 10.44 25.95 -19.79
N GLN A 35 11.57 25.46 -19.27
CA GLN A 35 12.62 26.27 -18.63
C GLN A 35 12.05 27.20 -17.54
N VAL A 36 11.18 26.65 -16.69
CA VAL A 36 10.49 27.39 -15.62
C VAL A 36 11.49 28.15 -14.75
N THR A 37 11.31 29.47 -14.63
CA THR A 37 12.08 30.32 -13.73
C THR A 37 11.41 30.42 -12.36
N GLU A 38 12.15 30.87 -11.34
CA GLU A 38 11.58 31.15 -10.01
C GLU A 38 10.42 32.16 -10.07
N GLU A 39 10.53 33.19 -10.93
CA GLU A 39 9.46 34.17 -11.14
C GLU A 39 8.18 33.52 -11.70
N MET A 40 8.34 32.59 -12.66
CA MET A 40 7.22 31.84 -13.21
C MET A 40 6.57 30.94 -12.16
N ALA A 41 7.37 30.23 -11.35
CA ALA A 41 6.90 29.34 -10.31
C ALA A 41 6.11 30.10 -9.23
N ARG A 42 6.66 31.23 -8.75
CA ARG A 42 6.00 32.09 -7.75
C ARG A 42 4.74 32.78 -8.27
N GLY A 43 4.75 33.18 -9.53
CA GLY A 43 3.74 34.06 -10.10
C GLY A 43 3.51 35.32 -9.26
N LYS A 44 2.33 35.94 -9.39
CA LYS A 44 2.01 37.16 -8.63
C LYS A 44 1.76 36.90 -7.14
N ARG A 45 1.15 35.75 -6.81
CA ARG A 45 0.69 35.46 -5.45
C ARG A 45 1.84 35.15 -4.49
N PHE A 46 2.85 34.42 -4.94
CA PHE A 46 3.95 33.97 -4.10
C PHE A 46 5.25 34.75 -4.36
N ALA A 47 5.17 35.92 -5.00
CA ALA A 47 6.34 36.73 -5.38
C ALA A 47 7.31 37.00 -4.20
N ASN A 48 6.75 37.25 -3.02
CA ASN A 48 7.50 37.54 -1.78
C ASN A 48 7.71 36.30 -0.89
N HIS A 49 7.46 35.08 -1.38
CA HIS A 49 7.72 33.87 -0.60
C HIS A 49 9.23 33.73 -0.35
N HIS A 50 9.58 33.28 0.85
CA HIS A 50 10.96 33.29 1.35
C HIS A 50 11.74 32.01 1.03
N ILE A 51 11.07 30.99 0.50
CA ILE A 51 11.65 29.74 0.01
C ILE A 51 11.47 29.68 -1.50
N ASP A 52 12.45 29.16 -2.21
CA ASP A 52 12.38 28.98 -3.65
C ASP A 52 11.36 27.90 -4.03
N LEU A 53 10.51 28.19 -5.01
CA LEU A 53 9.41 27.34 -5.46
C LEU A 53 9.67 26.71 -6.84
N GLN A 54 10.77 27.03 -7.52
CA GLN A 54 11.10 26.49 -8.85
C GLN A 54 11.10 24.96 -8.89
N ASN A 55 11.50 24.30 -7.80
CA ASN A 55 11.54 22.83 -7.72
C ASN A 55 10.19 22.21 -7.30
N PHE A 56 9.20 23.02 -6.90
CA PHE A 56 7.86 22.55 -6.56
C PHE A 56 6.92 22.69 -7.75
N VAL A 57 7.11 21.86 -8.77
CA VAL A 57 6.44 22.00 -10.08
C VAL A 57 4.92 21.91 -10.00
N ASP A 58 4.36 21.30 -8.95
CA ASP A 58 2.91 21.24 -8.71
C ASP A 58 2.27 22.65 -8.59
N ILE A 59 3.02 23.64 -8.08
CA ILE A 59 2.54 25.03 -7.93
C ILE A 59 2.15 25.66 -9.27
N LEU A 60 2.69 25.15 -10.37
CA LEU A 60 2.43 25.64 -11.73
C LEU A 60 0.97 25.46 -12.13
N CYS A 61 0.23 24.56 -11.48
CA CYS A 61 -1.22 24.46 -11.65
C CYS A 61 -1.96 25.75 -11.23
N LEU A 62 -1.38 26.55 -10.32
CA LEU A 62 -1.92 27.85 -9.91
C LEU A 62 -1.31 29.00 -10.70
N THR A 63 -0.01 28.95 -11.00
CA THR A 63 0.73 30.09 -11.54
C THR A 63 0.88 30.07 -13.05
N GLN A 64 0.87 28.89 -13.67
CA GLN A 64 1.01 28.67 -15.11
C GLN A 64 -0.02 27.64 -15.65
N PRO A 65 -1.33 27.79 -15.35
CA PRO A 65 -2.33 26.76 -15.66
C PRO A 65 -2.41 26.41 -17.15
N ASP A 66 -2.31 27.40 -18.04
CA ASP A 66 -2.38 27.19 -19.50
C ASP A 66 -1.23 26.29 -20.00
N ALA A 67 -0.04 26.43 -19.40
CA ALA A 67 1.10 25.61 -19.76
C ALA A 67 0.90 24.14 -19.34
N ILE A 68 0.34 23.92 -18.15
CA ILE A 68 0.02 22.57 -17.63
C ILE A 68 -1.10 21.92 -18.46
N SER A 69 -2.20 22.63 -18.73
CA SER A 69 -3.25 22.14 -19.64
C SER A 69 -2.71 21.82 -21.04
N GLY A 70 -1.79 22.64 -21.56
CA GLY A 70 -1.13 22.38 -22.84
C GLY A 70 -0.27 21.10 -22.84
N ILE A 71 0.30 20.70 -21.71
CA ILE A 71 1.02 19.42 -21.59
C ILE A 71 0.05 18.25 -21.63
N HIS A 72 -1.04 18.28 -20.85
CA HIS A 72 -2.07 17.24 -20.89
C HIS A 72 -2.64 17.07 -22.31
N LEU A 73 -2.94 18.18 -22.99
CA LEU A 73 -3.45 18.15 -24.37
C LEU A 73 -2.48 17.45 -25.32
N LYS A 74 -1.16 17.70 -25.21
CA LYS A 74 -0.14 17.02 -26.03
C LYS A 74 -0.13 15.50 -25.82
N TYR A 75 -0.28 15.03 -24.58
CA TYR A 75 -0.34 13.59 -24.31
C TYR A 75 -1.65 12.96 -24.79
N LEU A 76 -2.78 13.64 -24.63
CA LEU A 76 -4.06 13.18 -25.15
C LEU A 76 -4.05 13.11 -26.69
N GLN A 77 -3.46 14.10 -27.37
CA GLN A 77 -3.24 14.10 -28.82
C GLN A 77 -2.31 12.98 -29.27
N ALA A 78 -1.32 12.62 -28.45
CA ALA A 78 -0.45 11.47 -28.70
C ALA A 78 -1.16 10.12 -28.52
N GLY A 79 -2.37 10.11 -27.96
CA GLY A 79 -3.18 8.90 -27.81
C GLY A 79 -3.33 8.38 -26.39
N ALA A 80 -3.00 9.17 -25.36
CA ALA A 80 -3.35 8.83 -23.99
C ALA A 80 -4.88 8.75 -23.80
N ASP A 81 -5.33 7.74 -23.07
CA ASP A 81 -6.70 7.62 -22.55
C ASP A 81 -6.82 8.21 -21.14
N ILE A 82 -5.75 8.14 -20.36
CA ILE A 82 -5.67 8.60 -18.97
C ILE A 82 -4.52 9.61 -18.86
N VAL A 83 -4.78 10.78 -18.27
CA VAL A 83 -3.73 11.76 -17.91
C VAL A 83 -3.60 11.88 -16.40
N THR A 84 -2.37 12.01 -15.92
CA THR A 84 -2.05 12.18 -14.50
C THR A 84 -2.05 13.66 -14.13
N THR A 85 -2.69 14.04 -13.02
CA THR A 85 -2.63 15.43 -12.53
C THR A 85 -1.21 15.80 -12.10
N ASN A 86 -0.82 17.06 -12.28
CA ASN A 86 0.46 17.58 -11.77
C ASN A 86 0.36 17.85 -10.25
N THR A 87 0.31 16.77 -9.45
CA THR A 87 0.05 16.77 -8.00
C THR A 87 0.94 15.79 -7.23
N PHE A 88 2.04 15.35 -7.82
CA PHE A 88 2.90 14.31 -7.24
C PHE A 88 3.38 14.64 -5.81
N GLY A 89 3.69 15.91 -5.52
CA GLY A 89 4.14 16.38 -4.22
C GLY A 89 3.08 17.14 -3.40
N SER A 90 1.85 17.28 -3.91
CA SER A 90 0.81 18.16 -3.36
C SER A 90 0.04 17.55 -2.19
N SER A 91 0.74 17.13 -1.14
CA SER A 91 0.15 16.69 0.13
C SER A 91 0.67 17.54 1.29
N PRO A 92 -0.01 17.57 2.45
CA PRO A 92 0.49 18.27 3.64
C PRO A 92 1.96 17.95 3.97
N VAL A 93 2.32 16.66 3.99
CA VAL A 93 3.70 16.22 4.25
C VAL A 93 4.63 16.53 3.07
N GLY A 94 4.17 16.33 1.83
CA GLY A 94 4.96 16.63 0.63
C GLY A 94 5.31 18.10 0.46
N MET A 95 4.52 19.00 1.06
CA MET A 95 4.68 20.45 0.96
C MET A 95 5.46 21.07 2.13
N GLU A 96 5.84 20.29 3.16
CA GLU A 96 6.50 20.80 4.37
C GLU A 96 7.75 21.64 4.07
N GLU A 97 8.59 21.18 3.13
CA GLU A 97 9.85 21.84 2.80
C GLU A 97 9.66 23.24 2.18
N PHE A 98 8.52 23.46 1.52
CA PHE A 98 8.20 24.73 0.87
C PHE A 98 7.56 25.73 1.83
N ARG A 99 7.16 25.32 3.05
CA ARG A 99 6.51 26.17 4.06
C ARG A 99 5.36 27.02 3.52
N LEU A 100 4.57 26.45 2.62
CA LEU A 100 3.36 27.08 2.11
C LEU A 100 2.23 26.95 3.15
N PRO A 101 1.28 27.89 3.21
CA PRO A 101 0.11 27.75 4.06
C PRO A 101 -0.66 26.45 3.72
N PRO A 102 -1.16 25.70 4.72
CA PRO A 102 -1.81 24.40 4.50
C PRO A 102 -2.95 24.43 3.47
N GLU A 103 -3.72 25.52 3.40
CA GLU A 103 -4.82 25.70 2.45
C GLU A 103 -4.38 25.67 0.98
N VAL A 104 -3.11 26.02 0.69
CA VAL A 104 -2.56 26.02 -0.68
C VAL A 104 -2.52 24.60 -1.25
N MET A 105 -2.32 23.57 -0.42
CA MET A 105 -2.35 22.17 -0.85
C MET A 105 -3.64 21.83 -1.57
N ARG A 106 -4.77 22.17 -0.95
CA ARG A 106 -6.10 21.91 -1.51
C ARG A 106 -6.32 22.68 -2.80
N GLU A 107 -5.91 23.95 -2.85
CA GLU A 107 -6.05 24.78 -4.04
C GLU A 107 -5.24 24.26 -5.23
N ILE A 108 -4.01 23.76 -5.00
CA ILE A 108 -3.17 23.15 -6.04
C ILE A 108 -3.87 21.91 -6.60
N ASN A 109 -4.31 20.98 -5.75
CA ASN A 109 -4.97 19.75 -6.21
C ASN A 109 -6.23 20.06 -7.02
N LEU A 110 -7.08 20.99 -6.57
CA LEU A 110 -8.26 21.44 -7.32
C LEU A 110 -7.89 22.10 -8.65
N ALA A 111 -6.83 22.92 -8.68
CA ALA A 111 -6.35 23.55 -9.91
C ALA A 111 -5.77 22.54 -10.89
N ALA A 112 -5.05 21.54 -10.41
CA ALA A 112 -4.47 20.49 -11.24
C ALA A 112 -5.55 19.64 -11.91
N VAL A 113 -6.59 19.23 -11.17
CA VAL A 113 -7.72 18.51 -11.77
C VAL A 113 -8.42 19.37 -12.81
N ARG A 114 -8.63 20.68 -12.56
CA ARG A 114 -9.19 21.60 -13.57
C ARG A 114 -8.32 21.67 -14.83
N CYS A 115 -7.00 21.75 -14.70
CA CYS A 115 -6.09 21.80 -15.84
C CYS A 115 -6.19 20.54 -16.71
N ALA A 116 -6.26 19.36 -16.08
CA ALA A 116 -6.40 18.08 -16.76
C ALA A 116 -7.80 17.92 -17.40
N LYS A 117 -8.87 18.25 -16.66
CA LYS A 117 -10.26 18.17 -17.15
C LYS A 117 -10.49 19.07 -18.35
N ALA A 118 -9.95 20.29 -18.36
CA ALA A 118 -10.06 21.19 -19.51
C ALA A 118 -9.49 20.55 -20.79
N ALA A 119 -8.34 19.88 -20.69
CA ALA A 119 -7.73 19.18 -21.83
C ALA A 119 -8.53 17.93 -22.25
N CYS A 120 -9.06 17.17 -21.27
CA CYS A 120 -9.94 16.03 -21.55
C CYS A 120 -11.23 16.47 -22.26
N GLU A 121 -11.92 17.50 -21.77
CA GLU A 121 -13.13 18.05 -22.36
C GLU A 121 -12.90 18.54 -23.80
N GLU A 122 -11.75 19.19 -24.06
CA GLU A 122 -11.39 19.62 -25.41
C GLU A 122 -11.26 18.42 -26.36
N MET A 123 -10.56 17.36 -25.93
CA MET A 123 -10.34 16.17 -26.76
C MET A 123 -11.60 15.34 -26.95
N GLU A 124 -12.46 15.22 -25.93
CA GLU A 124 -13.74 14.53 -26.04
C GLU A 124 -14.73 15.29 -26.92
N ARG A 125 -14.63 16.62 -27.01
CA ARG A 125 -15.43 17.41 -27.97
C ARG A 125 -15.02 17.11 -29.42
N LEU A 126 -13.74 16.78 -29.64
CA LEU A 126 -13.21 16.41 -30.97
C LEU A 126 -13.52 14.95 -31.33
N ASP A 127 -13.50 14.05 -30.34
CA ASP A 127 -13.86 12.65 -30.50
C ASP A 127 -14.74 12.18 -29.32
N PRO A 128 -16.08 12.35 -29.41
CA PRO A 128 -17.00 11.95 -28.34
C PRO A 128 -17.06 10.44 -28.10
N SER A 129 -16.55 9.62 -29.03
CA SER A 129 -16.59 8.16 -28.91
C SER A 129 -15.52 7.59 -27.98
N ARG A 130 -14.48 8.38 -27.69
CA ARG A 130 -13.32 7.93 -26.92
C ARG A 130 -13.19 8.74 -25.63
N PRO A 131 -13.69 8.22 -24.49
CA PRO A 131 -13.60 8.92 -23.22
C PRO A 131 -12.15 9.14 -22.78
N ARG A 132 -11.94 10.20 -22.00
CA ARG A 132 -10.68 10.56 -21.35
C ARG A 132 -10.87 10.60 -19.85
N PHE A 133 -9.85 10.16 -19.14
CA PHE A 133 -9.88 10.08 -17.69
C PHE A 133 -8.75 10.88 -17.07
N VAL A 134 -9.02 11.47 -15.92
CA VAL A 134 -8.07 12.18 -15.09
C VAL A 134 -7.73 11.32 -13.88
N ALA A 135 -6.47 10.90 -13.79
CA ALA A 135 -5.93 10.22 -12.62
C ALA A 135 -5.30 11.25 -11.66
N GLY A 136 -5.83 11.33 -10.44
CA GLY A 136 -5.24 12.11 -9.37
C GLY A 136 -3.92 11.47 -8.92
N SER A 137 -2.79 12.03 -9.35
CA SER A 137 -1.45 11.54 -8.99
C SER A 137 -1.11 11.89 -7.53
N ILE A 138 -0.67 10.87 -6.79
CA ILE A 138 -0.26 10.95 -5.38
C ILE A 138 1.12 10.28 -5.30
N GLY A 139 2.17 11.06 -5.04
CA GLY A 139 3.53 10.55 -4.86
C GLY A 139 3.81 10.09 -3.41
N PRO A 140 4.97 9.47 -3.15
CA PRO A 140 5.31 8.85 -1.86
C PRO A 140 5.76 9.82 -0.77
N THR A 141 5.90 11.11 -1.09
CA THR A 141 6.58 12.17 -0.29
C THR A 141 8.08 11.90 -0.06
N ALA A 142 8.77 12.82 0.61
CA ALA A 142 10.16 12.65 1.03
C ALA A 142 10.32 11.91 2.37
N LYS A 143 9.21 11.68 3.11
CA LYS A 143 9.24 11.00 4.42
C LYS A 143 9.07 9.50 4.26
N GLN A 144 9.65 8.73 5.17
CA GLN A 144 9.66 7.26 5.13
C GLN A 144 9.27 6.73 6.51
N THR A 145 8.48 5.67 6.55
CA THR A 145 7.95 5.09 7.79
C THR A 145 8.49 3.69 8.05
N SER A 146 8.99 2.98 7.03
CA SER A 146 9.51 1.60 7.23
C SER A 146 10.89 1.54 7.86
N ILE A 147 11.82 2.42 7.47
CA ILE A 147 13.24 2.41 7.91
C ILE A 147 13.63 3.77 8.49
N SER A 148 14.63 3.78 9.38
CA SER A 148 15.17 5.02 9.95
C SER A 148 15.95 5.83 8.91
N THR A 149 15.84 7.15 9.03
CA THR A 149 16.68 8.12 8.31
C THR A 149 17.78 8.71 9.19
N ASP A 150 17.83 8.33 10.47
CA ASP A 150 18.86 8.73 11.43
C ASP A 150 19.85 7.59 11.63
N VAL A 151 21.13 7.84 11.31
CA VAL A 151 22.22 6.86 11.44
C VAL A 151 22.50 6.51 12.91
N SER A 152 22.13 7.38 13.85
CA SER A 152 22.38 7.22 15.28
C SER A 152 21.26 6.49 16.04
N ASP A 153 20.05 6.41 15.46
CA ASP A 153 18.91 5.70 16.05
C ASP A 153 18.15 4.89 14.98
N ALA A 154 18.33 3.57 14.99
CA ALA A 154 17.66 2.66 14.06
C ALA A 154 16.13 2.59 14.28
N ALA A 155 15.63 2.99 15.45
CA ALA A 155 14.21 3.02 15.75
C ALA A 155 13.52 4.33 15.32
N TYR A 156 14.28 5.37 15.02
CA TYR A 156 13.73 6.69 14.67
C TYR A 156 12.93 6.65 13.37
N ARG A 157 11.87 7.46 13.29
CA ARG A 157 11.08 7.70 12.06
C ARG A 157 10.80 9.19 11.93
N ASN A 158 10.95 9.73 10.71
CA ASN A 158 10.79 11.16 10.44
C ASN A 158 9.33 11.59 10.20
N ALA A 159 8.43 10.61 10.11
CA ALA A 159 6.98 10.75 10.10
C ALA A 159 6.35 9.49 10.71
N THR A 160 5.13 9.62 11.20
CA THR A 160 4.33 8.51 11.72
C THR A 160 3.32 8.02 10.68
N PHE A 161 2.84 6.78 10.83
CA PHE A 161 1.76 6.24 9.99
C PHE A 161 0.53 7.15 9.97
N ASP A 162 0.11 7.65 11.13
CA ASP A 162 -1.08 8.51 11.24
C ASP A 162 -0.90 9.85 10.52
N GLN A 163 0.28 10.47 10.61
CA GLN A 163 0.61 11.69 9.85
C GLN A 163 0.54 11.44 8.34
N MET A 164 1.13 10.33 7.88
CA MET A 164 1.09 9.95 6.47
C MET A 164 -0.34 9.66 6.00
N ALA A 165 -1.11 8.88 6.75
CA ALA A 165 -2.49 8.53 6.42
C ALA A 165 -3.40 9.76 6.37
N GLN A 166 -3.22 10.71 7.29
CA GLN A 166 -3.93 11.99 7.27
C GLN A 166 -3.52 12.84 6.06
N SER A 167 -2.23 12.92 5.75
CA SER A 167 -1.71 13.66 4.59
C SER A 167 -2.31 13.15 3.28
N TYR A 168 -2.33 11.83 3.08
CA TYR A 168 -2.91 11.22 1.89
C TYR A 168 -4.44 11.35 1.84
N TYR A 169 -5.12 11.27 2.99
CA TYR A 169 -6.57 11.52 3.06
C TYR A 169 -6.91 12.92 2.54
N GLU A 170 -6.19 13.96 2.99
CA GLU A 170 -6.46 15.34 2.61
C GLU A 170 -6.22 15.60 1.12
N GLN A 171 -5.14 15.03 0.58
CA GLN A 171 -4.85 15.11 -0.84
C GLN A 171 -5.91 14.37 -1.68
N ALA A 172 -6.24 13.13 -1.32
CA ALA A 172 -7.26 12.33 -2.00
C ALA A 172 -8.62 13.03 -1.99
N ALA A 173 -9.03 13.60 -0.85
CA ALA A 173 -10.27 14.36 -0.73
C ALA A 173 -10.30 15.56 -1.69
N ALA A 174 -9.20 16.32 -1.79
CA ALA A 174 -9.11 17.46 -2.71
C ALA A 174 -9.15 17.04 -4.18
N LEU A 175 -8.49 15.93 -4.56
CA LEU A 175 -8.51 15.39 -5.92
C LEU A 175 -9.92 14.89 -6.30
N ILE A 176 -10.59 14.15 -5.42
CA ILE A 176 -11.95 13.65 -5.63
C ILE A 176 -12.95 14.79 -5.73
N GLU A 177 -12.82 15.82 -4.89
CA GLU A 177 -13.63 17.03 -4.98
C GLU A 177 -13.41 17.79 -6.29
N GLY A 178 -12.16 17.87 -6.75
CA GLY A 178 -11.82 18.47 -8.04
C GLY A 178 -12.44 17.75 -9.23
N GLY A 179 -12.88 16.50 -9.05
CA GLY A 179 -13.50 15.68 -10.07
C GLY A 179 -12.55 14.70 -10.75
N ALA A 180 -11.46 14.26 -10.09
CA ALA A 180 -10.63 13.17 -10.60
C ALA A 180 -11.47 11.90 -10.82
N ASP A 181 -11.22 11.18 -11.91
CA ASP A 181 -11.96 9.97 -12.28
C ASP A 181 -11.42 8.71 -11.57
N LEU A 182 -10.13 8.73 -11.22
CA LEU A 182 -9.45 7.70 -10.45
C LEU A 182 -8.29 8.33 -9.65
N LEU A 183 -7.77 7.61 -8.65
CA LEU A 183 -6.53 7.98 -7.95
C LEU A 183 -5.38 7.08 -8.39
N LEU A 184 -4.18 7.63 -8.46
CA LEU A 184 -2.95 6.91 -8.75
C LEU A 184 -1.92 7.19 -7.66
N LEU A 185 -1.72 6.22 -6.77
CA LEU A 185 -0.60 6.21 -5.83
C LEU A 185 0.61 5.68 -6.57
N GLU A 186 1.51 6.54 -7.02
CA GLU A 186 2.63 6.15 -7.88
C GLU A 186 4.00 6.41 -7.26
N THR A 187 4.99 5.64 -7.73
CA THR A 187 6.38 5.74 -7.30
C THR A 187 6.58 5.40 -5.82
N PHE A 188 5.71 4.56 -5.26
CA PHE A 188 5.88 4.14 -3.87
C PHE A 188 7.10 3.24 -3.72
N ILE A 189 8.06 3.72 -2.93
CA ILE A 189 9.31 3.04 -2.57
C ILE A 189 9.26 2.42 -1.16
N ASP A 190 8.28 2.85 -0.37
CA ASP A 190 8.02 2.43 1.00
C ASP A 190 6.58 1.88 1.08
N THR A 191 6.43 0.56 1.26
CA THR A 191 5.11 -0.08 1.35
C THR A 191 4.31 0.36 2.58
N LEU A 192 4.96 0.74 3.68
CA LEU A 192 4.22 1.24 4.86
C LEU A 192 3.58 2.59 4.58
N ASN A 193 4.25 3.46 3.80
CA ASN A 193 3.63 4.69 3.29
C ASN A 193 2.46 4.39 2.35
N LEU A 194 2.59 3.37 1.48
CA LEU A 194 1.49 2.96 0.59
C LEU A 194 0.29 2.49 1.40
N LYS A 195 0.50 1.63 2.41
CA LYS A 195 -0.53 1.20 3.36
C LYS A 195 -1.19 2.39 4.06
N ALA A 196 -0.42 3.39 4.49
CA ALA A 196 -0.97 4.62 5.07
C ALA A 196 -1.86 5.38 4.08
N GLY A 197 -1.46 5.47 2.80
CA GLY A 197 -2.27 6.08 1.74
C GLY A 197 -3.59 5.34 1.49
N LEU A 198 -3.53 4.02 1.36
CA LEU A 198 -4.71 3.17 1.19
C LEU A 198 -5.64 3.23 2.40
N PHE A 199 -5.08 3.25 3.62
CA PHE A 199 -5.83 3.44 4.86
C PHE A 199 -6.58 4.78 4.87
N GLY A 200 -5.90 5.87 4.49
CA GLY A 200 -6.49 7.21 4.38
C GLY A 200 -7.64 7.24 3.36
N ILE A 201 -7.45 6.65 2.18
CA ILE A 201 -8.48 6.59 1.14
C ILE A 201 -9.68 5.74 1.58
N GLN A 202 -9.45 4.59 2.21
CA GLN A 202 -10.53 3.77 2.74
C GLN A 202 -11.33 4.51 3.82
N ARG A 203 -10.65 5.27 4.70
CA ARG A 203 -11.34 6.13 5.67
C ARG A 203 -12.22 7.17 4.97
N TYR A 204 -11.72 7.84 3.93
CA TYR A 204 -12.53 8.77 3.13
C TYR A 204 -13.77 8.11 2.52
N TRP A 205 -13.65 6.87 2.01
CA TRP A 205 -14.79 6.12 1.51
C TRP A 205 -15.83 5.82 2.59
N ASP A 206 -15.37 5.41 3.78
CA ASP A 206 -16.25 5.06 4.89
C ASP A 206 -16.98 6.30 5.45
N GLU A 207 -16.33 7.47 5.45
CA GLU A 207 -16.91 8.72 5.95
C GLU A 207 -17.86 9.41 4.95
N THR A 208 -17.57 9.32 3.66
CA THR A 208 -18.30 10.08 2.62
C THR A 208 -19.20 9.24 1.73
N GLY A 209 -19.00 7.92 1.69
CA GLY A 209 -19.65 7.02 0.74
C GLY A 209 -19.20 7.20 -0.71
N ARG A 210 -18.28 8.13 -1.01
CA ARG A 210 -17.81 8.40 -2.38
C ARG A 210 -16.60 7.54 -2.71
N ARG A 211 -16.81 6.56 -3.59
CA ARG A 211 -15.76 5.63 -4.06
C ARG A 211 -15.43 5.91 -5.52
N ILE A 212 -14.13 6.02 -5.82
CA ILE A 212 -13.60 6.05 -7.19
C ILE A 212 -12.49 5.01 -7.31
N PRO A 213 -12.16 4.50 -8.51
CA PRO A 213 -11.11 3.52 -8.70
C PRO A 213 -9.74 4.02 -8.22
N VAL A 214 -8.93 3.12 -7.66
CA VAL A 214 -7.60 3.43 -7.12
C VAL A 214 -6.57 2.52 -7.77
N MET A 215 -5.52 3.12 -8.31
CA MET A 215 -4.34 2.43 -8.82
C MET A 215 -3.20 2.57 -7.80
N ALA A 216 -2.43 1.50 -7.63
CA ALA A 216 -1.16 1.54 -6.90
C ALA A 216 -0.02 1.14 -7.85
N SER A 217 1.02 1.96 -7.92
CA SER A 217 2.21 1.70 -8.72
C SER A 217 3.46 1.89 -7.86
N LEU A 218 4.28 0.86 -7.80
CA LEU A 218 5.46 0.82 -6.95
C LEU A 218 6.74 0.86 -7.76
N THR A 219 7.82 1.23 -7.09
CA THR A 219 9.14 1.36 -7.72
C THR A 219 10.09 0.35 -7.12
N PHE A 220 10.58 -0.54 -7.98
CA PHE A 220 11.52 -1.62 -7.64
C PHE A 220 12.92 -1.29 -8.16
N ASN A 221 13.94 -1.73 -7.43
CA ASN A 221 15.31 -1.71 -7.93
C ASN A 221 15.56 -2.92 -8.87
N ALA A 222 16.77 -3.01 -9.43
CA ALA A 222 17.10 -4.09 -10.36
C ALA A 222 16.98 -5.51 -9.76
N ALA A 223 17.08 -5.64 -8.43
CA ALA A 223 16.93 -6.90 -7.71
C ALA A 223 15.46 -7.30 -7.46
N GLY A 224 14.49 -6.49 -7.88
CA GLY A 224 13.06 -6.81 -7.71
C GLY A 224 12.53 -6.51 -6.32
N VAL A 225 13.18 -5.60 -5.59
CA VAL A 225 12.71 -5.15 -4.28
C VAL A 225 12.45 -3.65 -4.25
N THR A 226 11.46 -3.22 -3.49
CA THR A 226 11.17 -1.80 -3.21
C THR A 226 12.38 -1.12 -2.54
N PHE A 227 12.63 0.16 -2.80
CA PHE A 227 13.86 0.83 -2.35
C PHE A 227 14.00 1.01 -0.83
N VAL A 228 12.91 1.28 -0.10
CA VAL A 228 12.96 1.55 1.34
C VAL A 228 12.56 0.31 2.13
N SER A 229 11.42 -0.26 1.75
CA SER A 229 10.84 -1.43 2.42
C SER A 229 11.63 -2.72 2.15
N SER A 230 12.41 -2.76 1.07
CA SER A 230 13.14 -3.96 0.62
C SER A 230 12.24 -5.19 0.41
N GLN A 231 10.95 -4.99 0.18
CA GLN A 231 10.00 -6.06 -0.13
C GLN A 231 10.13 -6.56 -1.56
N SER A 232 10.12 -7.88 -1.74
CA SER A 232 9.94 -8.50 -3.05
C SER A 232 8.55 -8.20 -3.64
N VAL A 233 8.38 -8.46 -4.94
CA VAL A 233 7.12 -8.21 -5.66
C VAL A 233 5.93 -8.92 -4.99
N GLU A 234 6.01 -10.23 -4.75
CA GLU A 234 4.93 -10.96 -4.08
C GLU A 234 4.71 -10.50 -2.62
N ALA A 235 5.78 -10.22 -1.86
CA ALA A 235 5.66 -9.75 -0.48
C ALA A 235 4.93 -8.41 -0.38
N MET A 236 5.25 -7.50 -1.31
CA MET A 236 4.61 -6.22 -1.47
C MET A 236 3.12 -6.41 -1.80
N TRP A 237 2.79 -7.24 -2.80
CA TRP A 237 1.40 -7.49 -3.17
C TRP A 237 0.59 -8.03 -1.98
N ASN A 238 1.11 -9.02 -1.26
CA ASN A 238 0.46 -9.57 -0.06
C ASN A 238 0.17 -8.49 1.00
N SER A 239 1.01 -7.45 1.08
CA SER A 239 0.87 -6.34 2.04
C SER A 239 -0.29 -5.39 1.72
N VAL A 240 -0.70 -5.29 0.45
CA VAL A 240 -1.69 -4.31 -0.02
C VAL A 240 -2.93 -4.92 -0.68
N ALA A 241 -2.94 -6.23 -0.94
CA ALA A 241 -4.06 -6.96 -1.58
C ALA A 241 -5.41 -6.86 -0.82
N HIS A 242 -5.38 -6.46 0.45
CA HIS A 242 -6.59 -6.23 1.25
C HIS A 242 -7.45 -5.06 0.72
N PHE A 243 -6.83 -4.12 0.01
CA PHE A 243 -7.51 -2.97 -0.57
C PHE A 243 -8.02 -3.31 -1.99
N PRO A 244 -9.26 -2.94 -2.37
CA PRO A 244 -9.83 -3.26 -3.68
C PRO A 244 -9.25 -2.35 -4.77
N LEU A 245 -7.99 -2.56 -5.11
CA LEU A 245 -7.28 -1.82 -6.17
C LEU A 245 -7.88 -2.12 -7.54
N LEU A 246 -8.02 -1.09 -8.37
CA LEU A 246 -8.29 -1.23 -9.80
C LEU A 246 -7.09 -1.88 -10.48
N THR A 247 -5.91 -1.30 -10.28
CA THR A 247 -4.66 -1.85 -10.79
C THR A 247 -3.56 -1.89 -9.73
N VAL A 248 -2.67 -2.86 -9.87
CA VAL A 248 -1.33 -2.83 -9.26
C VAL A 248 -0.29 -2.80 -10.38
N GLY A 249 0.82 -2.11 -10.17
CA GLY A 249 1.80 -1.94 -11.21
C GLY A 249 3.17 -1.49 -10.76
N MET A 250 3.98 -1.15 -11.75
CA MET A 250 5.32 -0.61 -11.53
C MET A 250 5.66 0.55 -12.44
N ASN A 251 6.42 1.49 -11.88
CA ASN A 251 6.87 2.68 -12.58
C ASN A 251 8.19 3.21 -12.03
N CYS A 252 8.83 4.06 -12.83
CA CYS A 252 10.08 4.74 -12.49
C CYS A 252 11.26 3.79 -12.19
N ALA A 253 12.42 4.37 -11.84
CA ALA A 253 13.73 3.76 -11.58
C ALA A 253 14.35 2.91 -12.71
N LEU A 254 13.58 2.04 -13.34
CA LEU A 254 14.01 1.08 -14.34
C LEU A 254 13.42 1.41 -15.72
N GLY A 255 14.17 1.06 -16.76
CA GLY A 255 13.62 0.91 -18.10
C GLY A 255 12.87 -0.42 -18.26
N PRO A 256 12.10 -0.59 -19.33
CA PRO A 256 11.28 -1.79 -19.56
C PRO A 256 12.10 -3.08 -19.48
N GLN A 257 13.31 -3.12 -20.07
CA GLN A 257 14.15 -4.31 -20.08
C GLN A 257 14.43 -4.89 -18.68
N LEU A 258 14.67 -4.03 -17.68
CA LEU A 258 14.94 -4.45 -16.30
C LEU A 258 13.66 -4.70 -15.50
N MET A 259 12.54 -4.06 -15.86
CA MET A 259 11.23 -4.30 -15.24
C MET A 259 10.61 -5.64 -15.62
N ARG A 260 10.98 -6.18 -16.79
CA ARG A 260 10.36 -7.38 -17.39
C ARG A 260 10.14 -8.55 -16.41
N PRO A 261 11.16 -9.10 -15.72
CA PRO A 261 10.95 -10.26 -14.84
C PRO A 261 10.04 -9.94 -13.66
N HIS A 262 10.11 -8.72 -13.15
CA HIS A 262 9.32 -8.27 -11.99
C HIS A 262 7.85 -8.09 -12.39
N LEU A 263 7.59 -7.61 -13.61
CA LEU A 263 6.23 -7.47 -14.14
C LEU A 263 5.59 -8.85 -14.40
N GLU A 264 6.38 -9.80 -14.89
CA GLU A 264 5.94 -11.19 -15.05
C GLU A 264 5.50 -11.79 -13.70
N GLU A 265 6.33 -11.67 -12.66
CA GLU A 265 5.98 -12.12 -11.30
C GLU A 265 4.70 -11.45 -10.80
N LEU A 266 4.61 -10.11 -10.91
CA LEU A 266 3.43 -9.36 -10.46
C LEU A 266 2.15 -9.83 -11.16
N SER A 267 2.22 -10.09 -12.47
CA SER A 267 1.09 -10.56 -13.27
C SER A 267 0.60 -11.96 -12.89
N GLN A 268 1.40 -12.74 -12.16
CA GLN A 268 1.03 -14.09 -11.71
C GLN A 268 0.42 -14.07 -10.30
N VAL A 269 0.78 -13.10 -9.47
CA VAL A 269 0.35 -13.05 -8.06
C VAL A 269 -0.82 -12.11 -7.81
N ALA A 270 -0.99 -11.07 -8.64
CA ALA A 270 -2.06 -10.09 -8.47
C ALA A 270 -3.41 -10.56 -9.02
N GLU A 271 -4.49 -10.24 -8.29
CA GLU A 271 -5.87 -10.57 -8.68
C GLU A 271 -6.60 -9.42 -9.41
N CYS A 272 -6.02 -8.22 -9.38
CA CYS A 272 -6.53 -7.03 -10.06
C CYS A 272 -5.85 -6.82 -11.42
N PHE A 273 -6.21 -5.74 -12.12
CA PHE A 273 -5.58 -5.43 -13.42
C PHE A 273 -4.13 -4.97 -13.24
N ILE A 274 -3.31 -5.07 -14.29
CA ILE A 274 -1.89 -4.73 -14.23
C ILE A 274 -1.60 -3.42 -14.98
N SER A 275 -0.82 -2.54 -14.36
CA SER A 275 -0.30 -1.33 -14.99
C SER A 275 1.23 -1.30 -15.07
N CYS A 276 1.79 -0.74 -16.13
CA CYS A 276 3.24 -0.51 -16.23
C CYS A 276 3.56 0.76 -17.01
N HIS A 277 4.34 1.66 -16.40
CA HIS A 277 4.84 2.87 -17.05
C HIS A 277 6.33 3.08 -16.74
N PRO A 278 7.23 2.43 -17.52
CA PRO A 278 8.68 2.49 -17.30
C PRO A 278 9.28 3.86 -17.63
N ASN A 279 10.51 4.08 -17.18
CA ASN A 279 11.35 5.16 -17.73
C ASN A 279 11.74 4.87 -19.18
N ALA A 280 12.15 5.91 -19.92
CA ALA A 280 12.77 5.77 -21.24
C ALA A 280 14.23 5.26 -21.13
N GLY A 281 14.41 4.12 -20.46
CA GLY A 281 15.72 3.56 -20.11
C GLY A 281 16.26 4.09 -18.76
N LEU A 282 17.51 3.76 -18.47
CA LEU A 282 18.24 4.36 -17.36
C LEU A 282 18.77 5.73 -17.79
N PRO A 283 18.86 6.72 -16.87
CA PRO A 283 19.50 7.98 -17.19
C PRO A 283 20.99 7.76 -17.51
N ASN A 284 21.48 8.38 -18.58
CA ASN A 284 22.89 8.39 -18.92
C ASN A 284 23.70 9.36 -18.05
N GLU A 285 25.02 9.45 -18.26
CA GLU A 285 25.92 10.31 -17.48
C GLU A 285 25.52 11.80 -17.51
N MET A 286 24.74 12.24 -18.50
CA MET A 286 24.22 13.59 -18.61
C MET A 286 22.81 13.76 -18.01
N GLY A 287 22.27 12.72 -17.37
CA GLY A 287 20.91 12.69 -16.82
C GLY A 287 19.81 12.61 -17.89
N LYS A 288 20.16 12.26 -19.14
CA LYS A 288 19.21 12.12 -20.26
C LYS A 288 18.80 10.66 -20.44
N TYR A 289 17.70 10.44 -21.15
CA TYR A 289 17.14 9.12 -21.41
C TYR A 289 17.28 8.79 -22.90
N ASP A 290 17.89 7.64 -23.18
CA ASP A 290 18.33 7.28 -24.55
C ASP A 290 17.42 6.26 -25.24
N LEU A 291 16.47 5.63 -24.52
CA LEU A 291 15.54 4.68 -25.14
C LEU A 291 14.60 5.43 -26.10
N SER A 292 14.59 5.06 -27.37
CA SER A 292 13.76 5.75 -28.36
C SER A 292 12.27 5.39 -28.23
N PRO A 293 11.35 6.23 -28.77
CA PRO A 293 9.93 5.91 -28.83
C PRO A 293 9.61 4.55 -29.47
N GLY A 294 10.29 4.21 -30.56
CA GLY A 294 10.09 2.94 -31.27
C GLY A 294 10.45 1.76 -30.39
N GLU A 295 11.66 1.76 -29.81
CA GLU A 295 12.13 0.68 -28.94
C GLU A 295 11.23 0.52 -27.70
N MET A 296 10.80 1.62 -27.07
CA MET A 296 9.86 1.58 -25.96
C MET A 296 8.52 0.92 -26.34
N GLY A 297 7.96 1.31 -27.49
CA GLY A 297 6.72 0.73 -28.01
C GLY A 297 6.85 -0.77 -28.31
N GLU A 298 7.98 -1.20 -28.87
CA GLU A 298 8.23 -2.63 -29.14
C GLU A 298 8.34 -3.47 -27.86
N MET A 299 9.07 -2.98 -26.85
CA MET A 299 9.21 -3.69 -25.58
C MET A 299 7.88 -3.80 -24.84
N LEU A 300 7.06 -2.73 -24.80
CA LEU A 300 5.75 -2.78 -24.17
C LEU A 300 4.76 -3.66 -24.96
N ARG A 301 4.85 -3.69 -26.30
CA ARG A 301 4.09 -4.65 -27.12
C ARG A 301 4.42 -6.09 -26.75
N ASP A 302 5.68 -6.39 -26.46
CA ASP A 302 6.06 -7.72 -26.02
C ASP A 302 5.45 -8.04 -24.65
N PHE A 303 5.43 -7.12 -23.69
CA PHE A 303 4.73 -7.33 -22.40
C PHE A 303 3.23 -7.55 -22.59
N GLY A 304 2.59 -6.76 -23.45
CA GLY A 304 1.19 -6.94 -23.78
C GLY A 304 0.92 -8.30 -24.43
N LYS A 305 1.80 -8.79 -25.33
CA LYS A 305 1.67 -10.12 -25.95
C LYS A 305 1.82 -11.28 -24.97
N GLN A 306 2.60 -11.09 -23.91
CA GLN A 306 2.66 -12.05 -22.79
C GLN A 306 1.41 -12.00 -21.92
N GLY A 307 0.53 -11.03 -22.13
CA GLY A 307 -0.69 -10.83 -21.35
C GLY A 307 -0.39 -10.27 -19.98
N TRP A 308 0.52 -9.29 -19.86
CA TRP A 308 0.89 -8.68 -18.58
C TRP A 308 0.38 -7.24 -18.38
N LEU A 309 -0.38 -6.68 -19.32
CA LEU A 309 -0.76 -5.27 -19.31
C LEU A 309 -2.27 -5.06 -19.49
N ASN A 310 -2.84 -4.20 -18.67
CA ASN A 310 -4.15 -3.56 -18.88
C ASN A 310 -4.02 -2.04 -19.04
N ILE A 311 -3.01 -1.43 -18.39
CA ILE A 311 -2.65 -0.02 -18.58
C ILE A 311 -1.16 0.08 -18.88
N ALA A 312 -0.81 0.86 -19.90
CA ALA A 312 0.58 1.11 -20.30
C ALA A 312 0.84 2.60 -20.49
N GLY A 313 2.00 3.09 -20.06
CA GLY A 313 2.37 4.50 -20.22
C GLY A 313 3.86 4.74 -20.13
N GLY A 314 4.24 5.96 -19.73
CA GLY A 314 5.63 6.35 -19.56
C GLY A 314 5.90 7.13 -18.28
N CYS A 315 7.09 6.94 -17.70
CA CYS A 315 7.58 7.75 -16.59
C CYS A 315 8.76 8.62 -17.06
N CYS A 316 9.81 8.81 -16.27
CA CYS A 316 10.89 9.75 -16.54
C CYS A 316 11.53 9.55 -17.93
N GLY A 317 11.72 10.65 -18.64
CA GLY A 317 12.29 10.67 -19.99
C GLY A 317 11.28 10.44 -21.13
N THR A 318 10.05 10.02 -20.82
CA THR A 318 9.03 9.78 -21.84
C THR A 318 8.36 11.07 -22.30
N THR A 319 8.02 11.12 -23.58
CA THR A 319 7.47 12.30 -24.28
C THR A 319 6.21 11.92 -25.05
N PRO A 320 5.44 12.88 -25.61
CA PRO A 320 4.31 12.56 -26.48
C PRO A 320 4.67 11.61 -27.64
N ALA A 321 5.90 11.68 -28.17
CA ALA A 321 6.35 10.73 -29.19
C ALA A 321 6.41 9.29 -28.67
N HIS A 322 6.84 9.09 -27.42
CA HIS A 322 6.82 7.78 -26.77
C HIS A 322 5.39 7.28 -26.58
N ILE A 323 4.50 8.11 -26.05
CA ILE A 323 3.09 7.72 -25.84
C ILE A 323 2.41 7.35 -27.15
N SER A 324 2.69 8.07 -28.24
CA SER A 324 2.18 7.72 -29.57
C SER A 324 2.69 6.37 -30.07
N ALA A 325 3.98 6.08 -29.87
CA ALA A 325 4.56 4.79 -30.24
C ALA A 325 3.98 3.63 -29.40
N ILE A 326 3.79 3.85 -28.09
CA ILE A 326 3.17 2.87 -27.18
C ILE A 326 1.72 2.60 -27.59
N ALA A 327 0.92 3.65 -27.81
CA ALA A 327 -0.48 3.53 -28.23
C ALA A 327 -0.61 2.75 -29.55
N ALA A 328 0.23 3.07 -30.54
CA ALA A 328 0.24 2.37 -31.82
C ALA A 328 0.65 0.89 -31.69
N ALA A 329 1.63 0.60 -30.83
CA ALA A 329 2.15 -0.75 -30.65
C ALA A 329 1.17 -1.69 -29.91
N LEU A 330 0.29 -1.13 -29.07
CA LEU A 330 -0.66 -1.88 -28.23
C LEU A 330 -2.09 -1.95 -28.77
N GLN A 331 -2.43 -1.19 -29.81
CA GLN A 331 -3.81 -1.06 -30.33
C GLN A 331 -4.53 -2.40 -30.60
N SER A 332 -3.80 -3.41 -31.07
CA SER A 332 -4.34 -4.74 -31.42
C SER A 332 -3.92 -5.85 -30.46
N VAL A 333 -3.38 -5.49 -29.30
CA VAL A 333 -2.91 -6.45 -28.30
C VAL A 333 -4.03 -6.70 -27.29
N LYS A 334 -4.29 -7.97 -26.98
CA LYS A 334 -5.29 -8.35 -25.99
C LYS A 334 -4.81 -7.94 -24.59
N PRO A 335 -5.67 -7.35 -23.74
CA PRO A 335 -5.30 -7.02 -22.37
C PRO A 335 -5.06 -8.28 -21.53
N HIS A 336 -4.33 -8.13 -20.42
CA HIS A 336 -4.18 -9.16 -19.40
C HIS A 336 -5.54 -9.60 -18.87
N ALA A 337 -5.76 -10.91 -18.84
CA ALA A 337 -6.95 -11.50 -18.25
C ALA A 337 -6.68 -11.81 -16.78
N ARG A 338 -7.43 -11.16 -15.87
CA ARG A 338 -7.38 -11.46 -14.43
C ARG A 338 -7.62 -12.94 -14.19
N HIS A 339 -6.85 -13.54 -13.31
CA HIS A 339 -7.01 -14.91 -12.85
C HIS A 339 -7.39 -14.95 -11.37
N ALA A 340 -8.11 -15.99 -10.99
CA ALA A 340 -8.35 -16.27 -9.58
C ALA A 340 -7.07 -16.83 -8.96
N VAL A 341 -6.70 -16.34 -7.78
CA VAL A 341 -5.62 -16.89 -6.98
C VAL A 341 -6.24 -17.75 -5.87
N GLU A 342 -5.64 -18.91 -5.60
CA GLU A 342 -6.15 -19.81 -4.56
C GLU A 342 -6.20 -19.08 -3.20
N PRO A 343 -7.30 -19.17 -2.42
CA PRO A 343 -7.51 -18.38 -1.21
C PRO A 343 -6.74 -18.96 -0.01
N TYR A 344 -5.42 -19.04 -0.10
CA TYR A 344 -4.53 -19.39 1.00
C TYR A 344 -4.21 -18.20 1.91
N THR A 345 -3.89 -18.49 3.17
CA THR A 345 -3.33 -17.50 4.08
C THR A 345 -1.99 -17.02 3.54
N ARG A 346 -1.94 -15.73 3.20
CA ARG A 346 -0.74 -15.05 2.67
C ARG A 346 -0.33 -13.96 3.62
N LEU A 347 0.90 -14.05 4.08
CA LEU A 347 1.56 -13.11 4.97
C LEU A 347 2.81 -12.57 4.30
N SER A 348 3.42 -11.55 4.88
CA SER A 348 4.72 -11.07 4.42
C SER A 348 5.49 -10.33 5.50
N GLY A 349 6.81 -10.52 5.48
CA GLY A 349 7.79 -9.53 5.95
C GLY A 349 8.30 -8.76 4.72
N THR A 350 9.61 -8.80 4.48
CA THR A 350 10.23 -8.43 3.20
C THR A 350 10.12 -9.54 2.14
N LEU A 351 9.88 -10.78 2.58
CA LEU A 351 9.59 -11.93 1.73
C LEU A 351 8.15 -12.44 1.95
N PRO A 352 7.54 -13.10 0.94
CA PRO A 352 6.20 -13.66 1.07
C PRO A 352 6.22 -14.95 1.88
N LEU A 353 5.16 -15.19 2.65
CA LEU A 353 4.90 -16.45 3.32
C LEU A 353 3.47 -16.91 2.99
N THR A 354 3.34 -18.03 2.30
CA THR A 354 2.04 -18.62 1.96
C THR A 354 1.86 -19.95 2.69
N LEU A 355 0.80 -20.08 3.49
CA LEU A 355 0.42 -21.35 4.10
C LEU A 355 -0.36 -22.20 3.09
N ARG A 356 0.32 -23.17 2.47
CA ARG A 356 -0.28 -24.08 1.49
C ARG A 356 -0.79 -25.37 2.17
N PRO A 357 -1.74 -26.10 1.55
CA PRO A 357 -2.25 -27.36 2.11
C PRO A 357 -1.20 -28.45 2.31
N ASP A 358 -0.11 -28.41 1.54
CA ASP A 358 1.04 -29.32 1.62
C ASP A 358 2.19 -28.77 2.49
N ALA A 359 2.02 -27.60 3.10
CA ALA A 359 3.02 -27.02 3.98
C ALA A 359 3.12 -27.79 5.30
N ASN A 360 4.31 -27.78 5.89
CA ASN A 360 4.52 -28.26 7.26
C ASN A 360 3.88 -27.30 8.28
N PHE A 361 3.83 -27.72 9.53
CA PHE A 361 3.39 -26.88 10.64
C PHE A 361 4.18 -25.56 10.68
N MET A 362 3.47 -24.42 10.68
CA MET A 362 4.08 -23.10 10.73
C MET A 362 4.57 -22.82 12.16
N MET A 363 5.87 -22.64 12.33
CA MET A 363 6.46 -22.31 13.62
C MET A 363 6.36 -20.80 13.88
N ILE A 364 5.66 -20.41 14.96
CA ILE A 364 5.60 -19.04 15.46
C ILE A 364 6.55 -18.93 16.67
N GLY A 365 7.50 -18.00 16.63
CA GLY A 365 8.46 -17.80 17.72
C GLY A 365 7.86 -17.02 18.89
N GLU A 366 7.71 -17.66 20.05
CA GLU A 366 7.06 -17.13 21.27
C GLU A 366 7.98 -16.36 22.24
N ARG A 367 9.31 -16.35 22.03
CA ARG A 367 10.28 -15.90 23.05
C ARG A 367 10.40 -14.39 23.17
N THR A 368 9.85 -13.63 22.22
CA THR A 368 9.77 -12.16 22.18
C THR A 368 8.54 -11.66 22.93
N ASN A 369 8.32 -12.23 24.11
CA ASN A 369 7.13 -12.02 24.93
C ASN A 369 7.53 -11.65 26.36
N VAL A 370 7.17 -10.45 26.82
CA VAL A 370 7.52 -9.94 28.16
C VAL A 370 6.88 -10.77 29.28
N THR A 371 5.72 -11.38 29.04
CA THR A 371 5.03 -12.23 30.02
C THR A 371 5.56 -13.67 30.03
N GLY A 372 5.95 -14.20 28.85
CA GLY A 372 6.34 -15.60 28.67
C GLY A 372 7.84 -15.88 28.75
N SER A 373 8.70 -14.89 28.51
CA SER A 373 10.16 -15.08 28.40
C SER A 373 10.92 -14.25 29.43
N ARG A 374 11.43 -14.91 30.48
CA ARG A 374 12.20 -14.25 31.55
C ARG A 374 13.42 -13.47 31.03
N ALA A 375 14.07 -13.97 29.97
CA ALA A 375 15.23 -13.31 29.38
C ALA A 375 14.81 -12.03 28.66
N PHE A 376 13.80 -12.09 27.80
CA PHE A 376 13.29 -10.94 27.05
C PHE A 376 12.70 -9.88 27.98
N ALA A 377 11.88 -10.28 28.96
CA ALA A 377 11.31 -9.40 29.95
C ALA A 377 12.36 -8.57 30.72
N ARG A 378 13.49 -9.19 31.07
CA ARG A 378 14.60 -8.48 31.72
C ARG A 378 15.20 -7.41 30.81
N LEU A 379 15.42 -7.74 29.53
CA LEU A 379 16.02 -6.82 28.56
C LEU A 379 15.12 -5.61 28.32
N ILE A 380 13.83 -5.84 28.05
CA ILE A 380 12.87 -4.76 27.79
C ILE A 380 12.69 -3.86 29.03
N ARG A 381 12.56 -4.42 30.25
CA ARG A 381 12.43 -3.63 31.49
C ARG A 381 13.67 -2.80 31.83
N ASN A 382 14.83 -3.14 31.27
CA ASN A 382 16.08 -2.42 31.44
C ASN A 382 16.38 -1.46 30.28
N ASP A 383 15.45 -1.27 29.33
CA ASP A 383 15.65 -0.52 28.08
C ASP A 383 16.80 -1.06 27.20
N GLU A 384 17.14 -2.34 27.34
CA GLU A 384 18.18 -3.03 26.57
C GLU A 384 17.58 -3.63 25.27
N PHE A 385 17.19 -2.77 24.33
CA PHE A 385 16.50 -3.18 23.10
C PHE A 385 17.40 -3.92 22.10
N GLU A 386 18.67 -3.55 21.96
CA GLU A 386 19.60 -4.19 21.01
C GLU A 386 19.86 -5.67 21.36
N PRO A 387 20.14 -6.04 22.63
CA PRO A 387 20.15 -7.45 23.02
C PRO A 387 18.78 -8.14 22.87
N ALA A 388 17.67 -7.41 22.97
CA ALA A 388 16.33 -7.97 22.78
C ALA A 388 16.09 -8.34 21.29
N VAL A 389 16.62 -7.55 20.34
CA VAL A 389 16.60 -7.87 18.90
C VAL A 389 17.29 -9.21 18.63
N GLU A 390 18.37 -9.54 19.34
CA GLU A 390 19.04 -10.83 19.21
C GLU A 390 18.13 -12.01 19.59
N VAL A 391 17.20 -11.83 20.54
CA VAL A 391 16.20 -12.87 20.87
C VAL A 391 15.31 -13.15 19.67
N ALA A 392 14.84 -12.10 18.95
CA ALA A 392 14.08 -12.26 17.72
C ALA A 392 14.91 -12.95 16.62
N ARG A 393 16.14 -12.48 16.40
CA ARG A 393 17.07 -13.04 15.40
C ARG A 393 17.29 -14.53 15.60
N GLN A 394 17.56 -14.95 16.83
CA GLN A 394 17.77 -16.36 17.17
C GLN A 394 16.53 -17.22 16.90
N GLN A 395 15.32 -16.70 17.07
CA GLN A 395 14.12 -17.47 16.74
C GLN A 395 14.02 -17.74 15.23
N VAL A 396 14.26 -16.72 14.40
CA VAL A 396 14.23 -16.86 12.94
C VAL A 396 15.32 -17.84 12.47
N LEU A 397 16.56 -17.67 12.95
CA LEU A 397 17.67 -18.57 12.61
C LEU A 397 17.45 -20.03 13.04
N ASN A 398 16.62 -20.25 14.06
CA ASN A 398 16.25 -21.59 14.54
C ASN A 398 14.91 -22.10 13.96
N GLY A 399 14.39 -21.46 12.90
CA GLY A 399 13.29 -21.98 12.10
C GLY A 399 11.90 -21.38 12.37
N ALA A 400 11.80 -20.31 13.16
CA ALA A 400 10.55 -19.57 13.27
C ALA A 400 10.20 -18.91 11.92
N SER A 401 9.02 -19.22 11.40
CA SER A 401 8.49 -18.65 10.14
C SER A 401 7.74 -17.33 10.36
N VAL A 402 7.31 -17.08 11.60
CA VAL A 402 6.67 -15.85 12.09
C VAL A 402 7.23 -15.58 13.49
N ILE A 403 7.33 -14.32 13.88
CA ILE A 403 7.72 -13.93 15.25
C ILE A 403 6.55 -13.28 15.99
N ASP A 404 6.22 -13.81 17.17
CA ASP A 404 5.23 -13.24 18.08
C ASP A 404 5.88 -12.20 18.98
N ILE A 405 5.29 -11.00 19.06
CA ILE A 405 5.85 -9.89 19.82
C ILE A 405 4.80 -9.41 20.80
N ASN A 406 5.08 -9.57 22.10
CA ASN A 406 4.22 -9.14 23.19
C ASN A 406 4.99 -8.22 24.15
N MET A 407 4.45 -7.02 24.36
CA MET A 407 5.00 -5.97 25.24
C MET A 407 4.08 -5.67 26.43
N ASP A 408 3.20 -6.61 26.79
CA ASP A 408 2.27 -6.44 27.90
C ASP A 408 3.00 -6.55 29.25
N ASP A 409 3.07 -5.45 29.97
CA ASP A 409 3.53 -5.38 31.36
C ASP A 409 2.90 -4.17 32.04
N ALA A 410 2.57 -4.28 33.32
CA ALA A 410 2.01 -3.17 34.09
C ALA A 410 3.01 -2.03 34.34
N LEU A 411 4.32 -2.32 34.23
CA LEU A 411 5.42 -1.39 34.47
C LEU A 411 5.99 -0.77 33.19
N LEU A 412 5.49 -1.15 32.01
CA LEU A 412 5.95 -0.65 30.71
C LEU A 412 4.93 0.28 30.05
N ASP A 413 5.44 1.26 29.32
CA ASP A 413 4.68 1.88 28.23
C ASP A 413 4.70 0.92 27.03
N GLY A 414 3.67 0.08 26.97
CA GLY A 414 3.58 -0.98 25.96
C GLY A 414 3.47 -0.45 24.52
N GLU A 415 2.85 0.71 24.32
CA GLU A 415 2.75 1.34 22.99
C GLU A 415 4.15 1.78 22.52
N ALA A 416 4.87 2.51 23.37
CA ALA A 416 6.22 2.95 23.07
C ALA A 416 7.20 1.77 22.88
N ALA A 417 7.12 0.75 23.73
CA ALA A 417 7.97 -0.43 23.64
C ALA A 417 7.71 -1.25 22.36
N MET A 418 6.44 -1.45 22.01
CA MET A 418 6.04 -2.13 20.77
C MET A 418 6.55 -1.38 19.55
N THR A 419 6.27 -0.08 19.45
CA THR A 419 6.72 0.77 18.35
C THR A 419 8.24 0.77 18.23
N ARG A 420 8.98 0.95 19.33
CA ARG A 420 10.44 0.97 19.31
C ARG A 420 11.00 -0.37 18.82
N PHE A 421 10.54 -1.48 19.38
CA PHE A 421 11.06 -2.81 19.03
C PHE A 421 10.77 -3.17 17.57
N LEU A 422 9.55 -2.91 17.08
CA LEU A 422 9.18 -3.15 15.68
C LEU A 422 10.01 -2.30 14.72
N ASN A 423 10.22 -1.03 15.05
CA ASN A 423 11.04 -0.14 14.23
C ASN A 423 12.50 -0.60 14.13
N LEU A 424 13.04 -1.22 15.19
CA LEU A 424 14.39 -1.80 15.19
C LEU A 424 14.45 -3.02 14.28
N ILE A 425 13.58 -4.02 14.48
CA ILE A 425 13.65 -5.26 13.70
C ILE A 425 13.31 -5.07 12.22
N ALA A 426 12.60 -4.00 11.86
CA ALA A 426 12.31 -3.66 10.47
C ALA A 426 13.59 -3.40 9.66
N GLY A 427 14.67 -2.92 10.30
CA GLY A 427 15.98 -2.68 9.68
C GLY A 427 16.91 -3.90 9.71
N GLU A 428 16.51 -5.01 10.34
CA GLU A 428 17.36 -6.19 10.53
C GLU A 428 17.15 -7.20 9.39
N PRO A 429 18.14 -7.43 8.50
CA PRO A 429 17.96 -8.27 7.32
C PRO A 429 17.68 -9.75 7.63
N GLU A 430 18.10 -10.26 8.78
CA GLU A 430 17.80 -11.63 9.20
C GLU A 430 16.41 -11.79 9.83
N ILE A 431 15.76 -10.68 10.22
CA ILE A 431 14.45 -10.70 10.90
C ILE A 431 13.33 -10.22 9.98
N SER A 432 13.55 -9.08 9.31
CA SER A 432 12.57 -8.44 8.43
C SER A 432 11.98 -9.34 7.33
N PRO A 433 12.61 -10.45 6.85
CA PRO A 433 11.98 -11.36 5.90
C PRO A 433 10.73 -12.07 6.41
N VAL A 434 10.62 -12.37 7.71
CA VAL A 434 9.47 -13.11 8.26
C VAL A 434 8.34 -12.16 8.69
N PRO A 435 7.06 -12.57 8.59
CA PRO A 435 5.95 -11.80 9.13
C PRO A 435 6.02 -11.68 10.65
N VAL A 436 5.33 -10.67 11.18
CA VAL A 436 5.19 -10.40 12.60
C VAL A 436 3.77 -10.70 13.07
N MET A 437 3.64 -11.39 14.19
CA MET A 437 2.43 -11.49 14.98
C MET A 437 2.48 -10.47 16.12
N ILE A 438 1.58 -9.49 16.08
CA ILE A 438 1.47 -8.43 17.09
C ILE A 438 0.57 -8.96 18.21
N ASP A 439 1.15 -9.18 19.38
CA ASP A 439 0.46 -9.76 20.53
C ASP A 439 0.25 -8.75 21.66
N SER A 440 -1.01 -8.53 22.04
CA SER A 440 -1.38 -7.77 23.23
C SER A 440 -2.84 -8.00 23.62
N SER A 441 -3.09 -7.95 24.92
CA SER A 441 -4.43 -7.85 25.51
C SER A 441 -5.07 -6.46 25.36
N LYS A 442 -4.27 -5.43 25.03
CA LYS A 442 -4.70 -4.03 24.87
C LYS A 442 -4.70 -3.65 23.38
N TRP A 443 -5.86 -3.24 22.90
CA TRP A 443 -6.03 -2.83 21.50
C TRP A 443 -5.08 -1.69 21.08
N SER A 444 -4.79 -0.73 21.96
CA SER A 444 -3.91 0.39 21.61
C SER A 444 -2.47 -0.05 21.28
N ILE A 445 -1.96 -1.10 21.95
CA ILE A 445 -0.65 -1.69 21.65
C ILE A 445 -0.68 -2.45 20.32
N ILE A 446 -1.76 -3.22 20.06
CA ILE A 446 -1.98 -3.86 18.75
C ILE A 446 -1.93 -2.82 17.63
N GLU A 447 -2.70 -1.74 17.79
CA GLU A 447 -2.80 -0.69 16.78
C GLU A 447 -1.48 0.06 16.58
N ALA A 448 -0.75 0.35 17.67
CA ALA A 448 0.61 0.89 17.59
C ALA A 448 1.55 -0.04 16.81
N GLY A 449 1.43 -1.35 16.98
CA GLY A 449 2.21 -2.33 16.24
C GLY A 449 1.84 -2.43 14.76
N LEU A 450 0.55 -2.42 14.42
CA LEU A 450 0.07 -2.44 13.04
C LEU A 450 0.57 -1.24 12.22
N LYS A 451 0.75 -0.09 12.88
CA LYS A 451 1.31 1.15 12.30
C LYS A 451 2.80 1.07 11.99
N CYS A 452 3.52 0.04 12.47
CA CYS A 452 4.96 -0.13 12.29
C CYS A 452 5.33 -1.24 11.28
N ILE A 453 4.39 -2.09 10.88
CA ILE A 453 4.70 -3.24 10.01
C ILE A 453 4.39 -2.97 8.53
N GLN A 454 5.42 -3.02 7.70
CA GLN A 454 5.33 -2.88 6.25
C GLN A 454 4.58 -4.04 5.57
N GLY A 455 4.76 -5.26 6.11
CA GLY A 455 4.18 -6.48 5.59
C GLY A 455 2.74 -6.73 6.02
N LYS A 456 2.18 -7.86 5.56
CA LYS A 456 0.95 -8.43 6.08
C LYS A 456 1.28 -9.33 7.27
N GLY A 457 1.11 -8.78 8.48
CA GLY A 457 1.28 -9.48 9.75
C GLY A 457 -0.01 -10.11 10.27
N ILE A 458 0.04 -10.57 11.52
CA ILE A 458 -1.07 -11.20 12.24
C ILE A 458 -1.38 -10.40 13.50
N VAL A 459 -2.65 -10.16 13.79
CA VAL A 459 -3.11 -9.62 15.09
C VAL A 459 -3.42 -10.76 16.04
N ASN A 460 -2.77 -10.78 17.20
CA ASN A 460 -3.02 -11.72 18.29
C ASN A 460 -3.45 -10.95 19.56
N SER A 461 -4.72 -10.79 19.86
CA SER A 461 -5.89 -11.37 19.22
C SER A 461 -7.13 -10.50 19.46
N ILE A 462 -8.25 -10.88 18.86
CA ILE A 462 -9.57 -10.35 19.21
C ILE A 462 -10.49 -11.47 19.68
N SER A 463 -11.59 -11.11 20.35
CA SER A 463 -12.57 -12.06 20.86
C SER A 463 -13.93 -11.40 21.05
N LEU A 464 -14.96 -12.19 21.39
CA LEU A 464 -16.32 -11.70 21.66
C LEU A 464 -16.54 -11.28 23.12
N LYS A 465 -15.49 -11.26 23.96
CA LYS A 465 -15.60 -10.98 25.41
C LYS A 465 -16.27 -9.64 25.73
N ASP A 466 -16.00 -8.62 24.92
CA ASP A 466 -16.53 -7.26 25.07
C ASP A 466 -17.78 -7.03 24.19
N GLY A 467 -18.35 -8.12 23.66
CA GLY A 467 -19.52 -8.12 22.80
C GLY A 467 -19.21 -7.93 21.30
N GLU A 468 -20.24 -8.16 20.50
CA GLU A 468 -20.16 -8.16 19.03
C GLU A 468 -19.75 -6.81 18.43
N ALA A 469 -20.24 -5.69 18.98
CA ALA A 469 -19.96 -4.37 18.44
C ALA A 469 -18.46 -4.02 18.52
N ASP A 470 -17.82 -4.32 19.64
CA ASP A 470 -16.38 -4.12 19.83
C ASP A 470 -15.56 -5.07 18.94
N PHE A 471 -15.94 -6.35 18.90
CA PHE A 471 -15.32 -7.36 18.04
C PHE A 471 -15.32 -6.94 16.56
N LEU A 472 -16.48 -6.50 16.03
CA LEU A 472 -16.61 -6.06 14.65
C LEU A 472 -15.89 -4.74 14.39
N ALA A 473 -15.86 -3.81 15.35
CA ALA A 473 -15.12 -2.55 15.22
C ALA A 473 -13.61 -2.81 15.08
N LYS A 474 -13.04 -3.66 15.94
CA LYS A 474 -11.64 -4.08 15.87
C LYS A 474 -11.37 -4.82 14.55
N ALA A 475 -12.19 -5.80 14.17
CA ALA A 475 -12.03 -6.54 12.92
C ALA A 475 -12.04 -5.64 11.67
N LYS A 476 -12.91 -4.62 11.63
CA LYS A 476 -12.90 -3.63 10.54
C LYS A 476 -11.58 -2.86 10.45
N LEU A 477 -11.00 -2.47 11.58
CA LEU A 477 -9.70 -1.81 11.61
C LEU A 477 -8.57 -2.75 11.19
N ILE A 478 -8.55 -4.00 11.69
CA ILE A 478 -7.57 -5.01 11.25
C ILE A 478 -7.59 -5.17 9.73
N ARG A 479 -8.79 -5.26 9.14
CA ARG A 479 -8.96 -5.34 7.69
C ARG A 479 -8.43 -4.10 6.97
N ARG A 480 -8.68 -2.90 7.52
CA ARG A 480 -8.19 -1.64 6.96
C ARG A 480 -6.67 -1.51 7.03
N TYR A 481 -6.02 -2.09 8.05
CA TYR A 481 -4.55 -2.19 8.12
C TYR A 481 -3.97 -3.30 7.23
N GLY A 482 -4.81 -4.23 6.76
CA GLY A 482 -4.40 -5.33 5.91
C GLY A 482 -3.71 -6.49 6.62
N ALA A 483 -4.10 -6.80 7.86
CA ALA A 483 -3.54 -7.90 8.65
C ALA A 483 -4.48 -9.12 8.72
N ALA A 484 -3.90 -10.29 8.96
CA ALA A 484 -4.64 -11.47 9.40
C ALA A 484 -4.99 -11.37 10.89
N VAL A 485 -5.89 -12.22 11.38
CA VAL A 485 -6.40 -12.13 12.76
C VAL A 485 -6.49 -13.48 13.44
N VAL A 486 -5.99 -13.55 14.67
CA VAL A 486 -6.30 -14.63 15.61
C VAL A 486 -7.58 -14.27 16.37
N VAL A 487 -8.54 -15.18 16.34
CA VAL A 487 -9.81 -15.09 17.08
C VAL A 487 -9.81 -16.12 18.18
N MET A 488 -9.78 -15.64 19.42
CA MET A 488 -9.83 -16.48 20.62
C MET A 488 -11.23 -17.01 20.85
N ALA A 489 -11.35 -18.27 21.28
CA ALA A 489 -12.60 -18.85 21.76
C ALA A 489 -12.97 -18.29 23.17
N PHE A 490 -13.25 -17.00 23.23
CA PHE A 490 -13.65 -16.26 24.41
C PHE A 490 -14.83 -15.35 24.02
N ASP A 491 -15.96 -15.49 24.71
CA ASP A 491 -17.15 -14.66 24.49
C ASP A 491 -17.65 -14.02 25.80
N GLU A 492 -18.84 -13.43 25.77
CA GLU A 492 -19.44 -12.74 26.91
C GLU A 492 -19.67 -13.66 28.14
N GLN A 493 -19.60 -14.99 27.97
CA GLN A 493 -19.71 -15.97 29.05
C GLN A 493 -18.35 -16.38 29.63
N GLY A 494 -17.24 -15.92 29.04
CA GLY A 494 -15.89 -16.24 29.48
C GLY A 494 -15.08 -17.04 28.46
N GLN A 495 -13.96 -17.56 28.93
CA GLN A 495 -13.05 -18.39 28.13
C GLN A 495 -13.61 -19.81 27.98
N ALA A 496 -13.69 -20.32 26.76
CA ALA A 496 -14.20 -21.66 26.51
C ALA A 496 -13.19 -22.76 26.87
N THR A 497 -13.63 -23.67 27.74
CA THR A 497 -12.86 -24.85 28.20
C THR A 497 -13.32 -26.16 27.55
N GLU A 498 -14.60 -26.24 27.16
CA GLU A 498 -15.23 -27.43 26.58
C GLU A 498 -15.29 -27.39 25.05
N THR A 499 -15.22 -28.57 24.41
CA THR A 499 -15.23 -28.72 22.95
C THR A 499 -16.39 -27.99 22.28
N THR A 500 -17.60 -28.18 22.79
CA THR A 500 -18.82 -27.59 22.21
C THR A 500 -18.82 -26.07 22.28
N GLU A 501 -18.32 -25.50 23.37
CA GLU A 501 -18.26 -24.05 23.54
C GLU A 501 -17.17 -23.43 22.67
N LYS A 502 -16.00 -24.08 22.55
CA LYS A 502 -14.94 -23.65 21.62
C LYS A 502 -15.48 -23.58 20.20
N VAL A 503 -16.13 -24.65 19.72
CA VAL A 503 -16.74 -24.69 18.37
C VAL A 503 -17.85 -23.66 18.21
N ARG A 504 -18.74 -23.49 19.19
CA ARG A 504 -19.83 -22.51 19.16
C ARG A 504 -19.31 -21.08 18.99
N ILE A 505 -18.29 -20.69 19.77
CA ILE A 505 -17.72 -19.34 19.72
C ILE A 505 -17.01 -19.11 18.38
N CYS A 506 -16.15 -20.03 17.93
CA CYS A 506 -15.46 -19.89 16.65
C CYS A 506 -16.46 -19.83 15.47
N SER A 507 -17.51 -20.65 15.50
CA SER A 507 -18.57 -20.63 14.47
C SER A 507 -19.29 -19.29 14.44
N ARG A 508 -19.71 -18.77 15.61
CA ARG A 508 -20.35 -17.45 15.72
C ARG A 508 -19.43 -16.35 15.19
N ALA A 509 -18.16 -16.35 15.58
CA ALA A 509 -17.20 -15.36 15.12
C ALA A 509 -16.95 -15.45 13.61
N TYR A 510 -16.87 -16.67 13.04
CA TYR A 510 -16.76 -16.86 11.60
C TYR A 510 -17.94 -16.24 10.84
N GLU A 511 -19.17 -16.50 11.31
CA GLU A 511 -20.37 -15.94 10.69
C GLU A 511 -20.37 -14.41 10.75
N LEU A 512 -20.06 -13.83 11.91
CA LEU A 512 -19.96 -12.38 12.08
C LEU A 512 -18.91 -11.77 11.15
N LEU A 513 -17.70 -12.34 11.12
CA LEU A 513 -16.61 -11.81 10.29
C LEU A 513 -16.92 -11.92 8.79
N THR A 514 -17.40 -13.07 8.33
CA THR A 514 -17.58 -13.33 6.90
C THR A 514 -18.88 -12.75 6.34
N LYS A 515 -20.00 -12.82 7.08
CA LYS A 515 -21.31 -12.39 6.58
C LYS A 515 -21.58 -10.90 6.80
N GLU A 516 -21.20 -10.34 7.95
CA GLU A 516 -21.53 -8.94 8.29
C GLU A 516 -20.53 -7.93 7.72
N ILE A 517 -19.23 -8.27 7.73
CA ILE A 517 -18.17 -7.35 7.30
C ILE A 517 -17.33 -7.88 6.13
N GLY A 518 -17.64 -9.07 5.60
CA GLY A 518 -16.96 -9.65 4.45
C GLY A 518 -15.47 -9.89 4.66
N PHE A 519 -15.03 -10.18 5.89
CA PHE A 519 -13.64 -10.47 6.21
C PHE A 519 -13.19 -11.75 5.48
N PRO A 520 -12.03 -11.76 4.79
CA PRO A 520 -11.60 -12.94 4.04
C PRO A 520 -11.38 -14.14 4.97
N PRO A 521 -12.01 -15.30 4.73
CA PRO A 521 -11.88 -16.46 5.62
C PRO A 521 -10.44 -16.97 5.72
N GLN A 522 -9.64 -16.83 4.67
CA GLN A 522 -8.22 -17.21 4.64
C GLN A 522 -7.32 -16.34 5.54
N ASP A 523 -7.84 -15.22 6.05
CA ASP A 523 -7.14 -14.33 6.98
C ASP A 523 -7.59 -14.52 8.43
N ILE A 524 -8.46 -15.50 8.71
CA ILE A 524 -8.97 -15.82 10.05
C ILE A 524 -8.24 -17.07 10.58
N ILE A 525 -7.58 -16.93 11.73
CA ILE A 525 -6.97 -18.01 12.48
C ILE A 525 -7.78 -18.17 13.76
N PHE A 526 -8.32 -19.36 14.03
CA PHE A 526 -8.99 -19.62 15.30
C PHE A 526 -8.00 -20.15 16.33
N ASP A 527 -8.08 -19.60 17.54
CA ASP A 527 -7.44 -20.18 18.72
C ASP A 527 -8.53 -20.72 19.66
N PRO A 528 -8.79 -22.05 19.64
CA PRO A 528 -9.70 -22.70 20.57
C PRO A 528 -9.26 -22.66 22.04
N ASN A 529 -8.22 -21.93 22.44
CA ASN A 529 -7.55 -21.90 23.75
C ASN A 529 -6.89 -23.23 24.12
N ILE A 530 -5.56 -23.27 24.07
CA ILE A 530 -4.76 -24.29 24.75
C ILE A 530 -4.64 -23.91 26.23
N LEU A 531 -5.13 -24.78 27.12
CA LEU A 531 -5.13 -24.54 28.57
C LEU A 531 -4.25 -25.55 29.30
N THR A 532 -3.76 -25.16 30.48
CA THR A 532 -2.87 -26.00 31.30
C THR A 532 -3.60 -27.27 31.78
N VAL A 533 -2.98 -28.42 31.53
CA VAL A 533 -3.41 -29.73 32.07
C VAL A 533 -2.54 -30.13 33.26
N ALA A 534 -2.87 -31.24 33.93
CA ALA A 534 -2.09 -31.80 35.05
C ALA A 534 -1.90 -30.85 36.24
N THR A 535 -2.90 -29.99 36.47
CA THR A 535 -2.90 -29.01 37.58
C THR A 535 -3.25 -29.59 38.95
N GLY A 536 -3.73 -30.85 39.00
CA GLY A 536 -4.27 -31.48 40.20
C GLY A 536 -5.78 -31.28 40.41
N MET A 537 -6.47 -30.64 39.46
CA MET A 537 -7.92 -30.47 39.42
C MET A 537 -8.53 -31.30 38.28
N SER A 538 -9.50 -32.16 38.59
CA SER A 538 -10.12 -33.09 37.63
C SER A 538 -10.82 -32.38 36.47
N GLU A 539 -11.28 -31.15 36.70
CA GLU A 539 -11.92 -30.29 35.72
C GLU A 539 -10.97 -29.96 34.55
N HIS A 540 -9.66 -30.04 34.76
CA HIS A 540 -8.65 -29.65 33.77
C HIS A 540 -8.12 -30.84 32.95
N ASP A 541 -8.50 -32.08 33.27
CA ASP A 541 -7.95 -33.29 32.65
C ASP A 541 -8.23 -33.35 31.15
N ASN A 542 -9.41 -32.89 30.72
CA ASN A 542 -9.85 -32.97 29.34
C ASN A 542 -9.46 -31.75 28.48
N TYR A 543 -8.78 -30.73 29.01
CA TYR A 543 -8.52 -29.50 28.24
C TYR A 543 -7.74 -29.73 26.94
N ALA A 544 -6.74 -30.61 26.95
CA ALA A 544 -5.99 -30.96 25.73
C ALA A 544 -6.84 -31.72 24.71
N VAL A 545 -7.66 -32.67 25.18
CA VAL A 545 -8.58 -33.43 24.31
C VAL A 545 -9.61 -32.49 23.70
N ASN A 546 -10.16 -31.57 24.50
CA ASN A 546 -11.17 -30.61 24.07
C ASN A 546 -10.63 -29.66 22.99
N PHE A 547 -9.37 -29.23 23.10
CA PHE A 547 -8.71 -28.43 22.06
C PHE A 547 -8.56 -29.21 20.74
N ILE A 548 -8.06 -30.44 20.79
CA ILE A 548 -7.86 -31.28 19.60
C ILE A 548 -9.20 -31.58 18.91
N GLU A 549 -10.22 -31.98 19.67
CA GLU A 549 -11.54 -32.27 19.10
C GLU A 549 -12.22 -31.01 18.55
N ALA A 550 -12.06 -29.85 19.20
CA ALA A 550 -12.58 -28.58 18.68
C ALA A 550 -11.87 -28.13 17.41
N THR A 551 -10.59 -28.49 17.22
CA THR A 551 -9.82 -28.17 16.01
C THR A 551 -10.23 -29.06 14.83
N ARG A 552 -10.69 -30.29 15.10
CA ARG A 552 -11.16 -31.25 14.09
C ARG A 552 -12.57 -30.93 13.58
N LEU A 553 -13.43 -30.41 14.45
CA LEU A 553 -14.82 -30.03 14.16
C LEU A 553 -14.87 -28.66 13.47
#